data_AF-A0AAW1G6V5-F1
#
_entry.id   AF-A0AAW1G6V5-F1
#
_cell.length_a   1.000
_cell.length_b   1.000
_cell.length_c   1.000
_cell.angle_alpha   90.00
_cell.angle_beta   90.00
_cell.angle_gamma   90.00
#
_symmetry.space_group_name_H-M   'P 1'
#
loop_
_entity.id
_entity.type
_entity.pdbx_description
1 polymer ?
#
loop_
_entity_poly.entity_id
_entity_poly.type
_entity_poly.pdbx_seq_one_letter_code
_entity_poly.pdbx_strand_id
1 'polypeptide(L)'
;MTTYISQLDVSQRYKKIDKDLNRGAGGDYVYLWSYQGSGEFDTPIVDINVTTDAKDEAGKFGPCWERLACNLNREAGGALIHIWVKREKQNYICDITATDSYSSDAELFGNHYIRVDENTKRGTGGSKVFIWYRQTTDLKRALTDLKVSISDKEAREYQQQQYRKVNVNLNDGTGGNQVYLWYQKEESSDPIKTIALLLNTALVNKYRKAGLTVIEKDLNAGNDGHIEHLCVYQ
;
A
#
# COMPACT_ATOMS: atom_id res chain seq x y z
N MET A 1 -28.87 -10.33 -7.67
CA MET A 1 -28.39 -11.67 -7.25
C MET A 1 -26.88 -11.70 -7.45
N THR A 2 -26.13 -10.90 -6.67
CA THR A 2 -24.68 -10.70 -6.88
C THR A 2 -24.00 -10.27 -5.58
N THR A 3 -24.02 -11.13 -4.55
CA THR A 3 -23.30 -10.82 -3.29
C THR A 3 -22.85 -12.07 -2.52
N TYR A 4 -22.69 -13.20 -3.21
CA TYR A 4 -22.16 -14.44 -2.60
C TYR A 4 -20.86 -14.95 -3.25
N ILE A 5 -20.43 -14.36 -4.37
CA ILE A 5 -19.24 -14.85 -5.09
C ILE A 5 -17.93 -14.23 -4.55
N SER A 6 -17.96 -13.05 -3.92
CA SER A 6 -16.73 -12.34 -3.51
C SER A 6 -16.06 -12.91 -2.25
N GLN A 7 -16.80 -13.36 -1.23
CA GLN A 7 -16.18 -13.96 -0.03
C GLN A 7 -15.77 -15.43 -0.22
N LEU A 8 -16.45 -16.14 -1.12
CA LEU A 8 -16.18 -17.56 -1.41
C LEU A 8 -14.85 -17.75 -2.16
N ASP A 9 -14.43 -16.82 -3.00
CA ASP A 9 -13.20 -16.96 -3.82
C ASP A 9 -11.92 -16.71 -3.00
N VAL A 10 -11.91 -15.67 -2.15
CA VAL A 10 -10.75 -15.39 -1.27
C VAL A 10 -10.53 -16.53 -0.27
N SER A 11 -11.61 -17.06 0.34
CA SER A 11 -11.51 -18.16 1.32
C SER A 11 -11.12 -19.51 0.70
N GLN A 12 -11.28 -19.69 -0.62
CA GLN A 12 -10.79 -20.87 -1.33
C GLN A 12 -9.29 -20.81 -1.61
N ARG A 13 -8.73 -19.61 -1.82
CA ARG A 13 -7.29 -19.43 -2.09
C ARG A 13 -6.47 -19.15 -0.83
N TYR A 14 -7.02 -18.42 0.12
CA TYR A 14 -6.32 -18.00 1.32
C TYR A 14 -6.78 -18.80 2.53
N LYS A 15 -5.81 -19.32 3.27
CA LYS A 15 -6.04 -19.95 4.57
C LYS A 15 -5.92 -18.90 5.68
N LYS A 16 -7.05 -18.61 6.34
CA LYS A 16 -7.09 -17.81 7.56
C LYS A 16 -6.38 -18.54 8.71
N ILE A 17 -5.56 -17.81 9.46
CA ILE A 17 -5.11 -18.23 10.78
C ILE A 17 -6.11 -17.64 11.78
N ASP A 18 -6.90 -18.51 12.42
CA ASP A 18 -8.00 -18.10 13.31
C ASP A 18 -7.48 -17.71 14.70
N LYS A 19 -6.59 -16.72 14.72
CA LYS A 19 -6.07 -16.08 15.92
C LYS A 19 -6.05 -14.57 15.70
N ASP A 20 -6.79 -13.88 16.55
CA ASP A 20 -6.81 -12.43 16.58
C ASP A 20 -5.48 -11.90 17.12
N LEU A 21 -4.72 -11.21 16.28
CA LEU A 21 -3.38 -10.72 16.58
C LEU A 21 -3.38 -9.54 17.55
N ASN A 22 -4.50 -8.83 17.70
CA ASN A 22 -4.60 -7.69 18.59
C ASN A 22 -5.61 -7.91 19.73
N ARG A 23 -5.85 -9.18 20.06
CA ARG A 23 -6.77 -9.59 21.11
C ARG A 23 -6.49 -8.85 22.41
N GLY A 24 -7.49 -8.14 22.91
CA GLY A 24 -7.43 -7.40 24.18
C GLY A 24 -6.88 -5.97 24.07
N ALA A 25 -6.50 -5.51 22.88
CA ALA A 25 -6.04 -4.15 22.66
C ALA A 25 -7.19 -3.12 22.58
N GLY A 26 -8.43 -3.57 22.34
CA GLY A 26 -9.61 -2.69 22.30
C GLY A 26 -9.91 -2.05 20.93
N GLY A 27 -9.36 -2.60 19.84
CA GLY A 27 -9.58 -2.15 18.47
C GLY A 27 -10.23 -3.20 17.57
N ASP A 28 -9.99 -3.08 16.26
CA ASP A 28 -10.56 -3.98 15.26
C ASP A 28 -9.93 -5.36 15.28
N TYR A 29 -10.66 -6.44 14.98
CA TYR A 29 -10.03 -7.77 14.85
C TYR A 29 -9.00 -7.82 13.72
N VAL A 30 -7.80 -8.32 14.02
CA VAL A 30 -6.70 -8.46 13.06
C VAL A 30 -6.33 -9.92 12.88
N TYR A 31 -6.43 -10.43 11.66
CA TYR A 31 -6.11 -11.83 11.33
C TYR A 31 -5.06 -11.93 10.24
N LEU A 32 -4.25 -13.00 10.28
CA LEU A 32 -3.37 -13.37 9.18
C LEU A 32 -4.09 -14.31 8.21
N TRP A 33 -3.82 -14.09 6.93
CA TRP A 33 -4.24 -14.94 5.84
C TRP A 33 -3.00 -15.35 5.05
N SER A 34 -2.90 -16.62 4.70
CA SER A 34 -1.77 -17.18 3.95
C SER A 34 -2.24 -17.73 2.62
N TYR A 35 -1.46 -17.49 1.58
CA TYR A 35 -1.67 -18.03 0.24
C TYR A 35 -0.46 -18.88 -0.15
N GLN A 36 -0.73 -20.01 -0.79
CA GLN A 36 0.30 -20.88 -1.37
C GLN A 36 0.11 -20.87 -2.88
N GLY A 37 1.03 -20.21 -3.58
CA GLY A 37 1.06 -20.12 -5.03
C GLY A 37 2.49 -20.25 -5.55
N SER A 38 2.60 -20.38 -6.87
CA SER A 38 3.88 -20.53 -7.57
C SER A 38 3.86 -19.86 -8.95
N GLY A 39 2.96 -18.90 -9.16
CA GLY A 39 2.84 -18.14 -10.39
C GLY A 39 3.91 -17.06 -10.53
N GLU A 40 3.90 -16.34 -11.65
CA GLU A 40 4.90 -15.30 -11.95
C GLU A 40 4.95 -14.12 -10.96
N PHE A 41 3.86 -13.94 -10.21
CA PHE A 41 3.70 -12.89 -9.20
C PHE A 41 3.96 -13.40 -7.78
N ASP A 42 4.23 -14.70 -7.63
CA ASP A 42 4.35 -15.36 -6.34
C ASP A 42 5.82 -15.58 -5.99
N THR A 43 6.36 -14.72 -5.12
CA THR A 43 7.69 -14.92 -4.53
C THR A 43 7.54 -15.42 -3.09
N PRO A 44 8.14 -16.57 -2.73
CA PRO A 44 8.02 -17.14 -1.40
C PRO A 44 8.44 -16.17 -0.30
N ILE A 45 7.75 -16.24 0.85
CA ILE A 45 8.16 -15.56 2.08
C ILE A 45 9.14 -16.47 2.82
N VAL A 46 10.33 -15.96 3.13
CA VAL A 46 11.41 -16.71 3.79
C VAL A 46 11.71 -16.20 5.20
N ASP A 47 11.19 -15.04 5.58
CA ASP A 47 11.33 -14.48 6.92
C ASP A 47 10.15 -13.55 7.24
N ILE A 48 9.83 -13.41 8.52
CA ILE A 48 8.79 -12.52 9.05
C ILE A 48 9.35 -11.77 10.25
N ASN A 49 9.16 -10.46 10.28
CA ASN A 49 9.55 -9.62 11.40
C ASN A 49 8.42 -8.67 11.81
N VAL A 50 8.53 -8.09 13.01
CA VAL A 50 7.55 -7.12 13.54
C VAL A 50 8.30 -5.91 14.07
N THR A 51 7.85 -4.72 13.69
CA THR A 51 8.23 -3.45 14.34
C THR A 51 7.11 -3.04 15.28
N THR A 52 7.46 -2.58 16.48
CA THR A 52 6.49 -2.14 17.50
C THR A 52 6.51 -0.63 17.75
N ASP A 53 7.42 0.09 17.11
CA ASP A 53 7.48 1.55 17.06
C ASP A 53 7.71 1.98 15.60
N ALA A 54 7.00 3.03 15.17
CA ALA A 54 7.14 3.63 13.84
C ALA A 54 8.59 4.06 13.55
N LYS A 55 9.35 4.44 14.58
CA LYS A 55 10.77 4.79 14.46
C LYS A 55 11.58 3.62 13.92
N ASP A 56 11.21 2.37 14.19
CA ASP A 56 11.99 1.21 13.79
C ASP A 56 11.73 0.77 12.35
N GLU A 57 10.64 1.25 11.73
CA GLU A 57 10.24 0.92 10.36
C GLU A 57 11.28 1.34 9.32
N ALA A 58 11.84 2.55 9.46
CA ALA A 58 12.77 3.08 8.48
C ALA A 58 13.97 2.13 8.24
N GLY A 59 14.47 1.49 9.29
CA GLY A 59 15.59 0.54 9.19
C GLY A 59 15.23 -0.82 8.58
N LYS A 60 13.94 -1.09 8.33
CA LYS A 60 13.47 -2.35 7.72
C LYS A 60 13.38 -2.30 6.20
N PHE A 61 13.26 -1.11 5.62
CA PHE A 61 13.35 -0.97 4.17
C PHE A 61 14.73 -1.40 3.70
N GLY A 62 14.73 -2.38 2.79
CA GLY A 62 15.95 -3.01 2.34
C GLY A 62 15.66 -4.12 1.34
N PRO A 63 16.70 -4.77 0.81
CA PRO A 63 16.54 -5.83 -0.18
C PRO A 63 15.56 -6.92 0.28
N CYS A 64 14.59 -7.20 -0.57
CA CYS A 64 13.52 -8.19 -0.39
C CYS A 64 12.56 -7.97 0.80
N TRP A 65 12.71 -6.93 1.61
CA TRP A 65 11.80 -6.64 2.71
C TRP A 65 10.67 -5.71 2.27
N GLU A 66 9.45 -6.05 2.67
CA GLU A 66 8.27 -5.21 2.48
C GLU A 66 7.37 -5.22 3.71
N ARG A 67 6.63 -4.13 3.91
CA ARG A 67 5.65 -3.97 4.99
C ARG A 67 4.30 -4.51 4.55
N LEU A 68 3.60 -5.25 5.42
CA LEU A 68 2.21 -5.64 5.19
C LEU A 68 1.24 -4.51 5.55
N ALA A 69 0.07 -4.52 4.92
CA ALA A 69 -0.89 -3.42 4.89
C ALA A 69 -1.45 -2.97 6.24
N CYS A 70 -1.39 -3.77 7.31
CA CYS A 70 -2.17 -3.55 8.52
C CYS A 70 -1.30 -3.10 9.69
N ASN A 71 -1.66 -1.98 10.32
CA ASN A 71 -1.23 -1.68 11.68
C ASN A 71 -1.91 -2.67 12.62
N LEU A 72 -1.16 -3.54 13.29
CA LEU A 72 -1.73 -4.54 14.21
C LEU A 72 -2.48 -3.89 15.38
N ASN A 73 -2.20 -2.63 15.72
CA ASN A 73 -2.93 -1.90 16.76
C ASN A 73 -4.07 -1.01 16.20
N ARG A 74 -4.64 -1.38 15.05
CA ARG A 74 -5.72 -0.64 14.39
C ARG A 74 -6.92 -0.38 15.30
N GLU A 75 -7.35 0.89 15.36
CA GLU A 75 -8.42 1.42 16.24
C GLU A 75 -8.23 1.17 17.75
N ALA A 76 -7.11 0.56 18.17
CA ALA A 76 -6.74 0.40 19.57
C ALA A 76 -5.92 1.59 20.10
N GLY A 77 -5.52 2.52 19.22
CA GLY A 77 -4.62 3.63 19.56
C GLY A 77 -3.17 3.18 19.71
N GLY A 78 -2.35 3.92 20.45
CA GLY A 78 -0.98 3.51 20.79
C GLY A 78 0.03 3.47 19.63
N ALA A 79 1.00 2.55 19.72
CA ALA A 79 2.10 2.47 18.77
C ALA A 79 1.67 1.89 17.42
N LEU A 80 2.36 2.29 16.33
CA LEU A 80 2.20 1.69 15.01
C LEU A 80 2.99 0.37 14.97
N ILE A 81 2.27 -0.75 15.00
CA ILE A 81 2.85 -2.09 15.00
C ILE A 81 2.65 -2.70 13.62
N HIS A 82 3.72 -3.05 12.91
CA HIS A 82 3.62 -3.58 11.54
C HIS A 82 4.39 -4.89 11.37
N ILE A 83 3.83 -5.77 10.55
CA ILE A 83 4.49 -6.99 10.08
C ILE A 83 5.28 -6.67 8.83
N TRP A 84 6.48 -7.24 8.76
CA TRP A 84 7.38 -7.19 7.63
C TRP A 84 7.60 -8.61 7.13
N VAL A 85 7.64 -8.78 5.82
CA VAL A 85 7.96 -10.07 5.18
C VAL A 85 9.19 -9.91 4.32
N LYS A 86 10.06 -10.92 4.34
CA LYS A 86 11.19 -11.02 3.43
C LYS A 86 10.85 -12.00 2.32
N ARG A 87 10.97 -11.56 1.08
CA ARG A 87 10.82 -12.38 -0.11
C ARG A 87 12.10 -13.16 -0.41
N GLU A 88 11.97 -14.36 -0.98
CA GLU A 88 13.11 -15.18 -1.40
C GLU A 88 13.99 -14.47 -2.44
N LYS A 89 13.36 -13.69 -3.33
CA LYS A 89 13.99 -12.91 -4.38
C LYS A 89 13.50 -11.47 -4.34
N GLN A 90 14.29 -10.56 -4.90
CA GLN A 90 13.89 -9.16 -5.00
C GLN A 90 12.68 -9.05 -5.93
N ASN A 91 11.60 -8.48 -5.40
CA ASN A 91 10.42 -8.12 -6.16
C ASN A 91 10.47 -6.65 -6.57
N TYR A 92 9.76 -6.35 -7.65
CA TYR A 92 9.53 -5.00 -8.15
C TYR A 92 8.05 -4.79 -8.36
N ILE A 93 7.56 -3.60 -8.06
CA ILE A 93 6.19 -3.22 -8.38
C ILE A 93 6.07 -3.11 -9.88
N CYS A 94 5.18 -3.89 -10.49
CA CYS A 94 4.93 -3.88 -11.94
C CYS A 94 3.56 -3.33 -12.32
N ASP A 95 2.69 -3.11 -11.34
CA ASP A 95 1.36 -2.58 -11.57
C ASP A 95 0.86 -1.89 -10.30
N ILE A 96 0.02 -0.87 -10.48
CA ILE A 96 -0.56 -0.10 -9.38
C ILE A 96 -1.98 0.35 -9.75
N THR A 97 -2.89 0.22 -8.80
CA THR A 97 -4.28 0.63 -8.94
C THR A 97 -4.82 1.12 -7.60
N ALA A 98 -6.07 1.59 -7.57
CA ALA A 98 -6.77 1.93 -6.35
C ALA A 98 -8.24 1.55 -6.46
N THR A 99 -8.90 1.40 -5.30
CA THR A 99 -10.34 1.14 -5.20
C THR A 99 -10.95 2.08 -4.18
N ASP A 100 -12.21 2.44 -4.36
CA ASP A 100 -13.02 3.28 -3.47
C ASP A 100 -14.01 2.47 -2.62
N SER A 101 -13.88 1.14 -2.64
CA SER A 101 -14.72 0.22 -1.91
C SER A 101 -14.05 -1.14 -1.76
N TYR A 102 -14.65 -2.01 -0.94
CA TYR A 102 -14.26 -3.42 -0.80
C TYR A 102 -14.74 -4.32 -1.94
N SER A 103 -15.53 -3.80 -2.88
CA SER A 103 -16.25 -4.61 -3.86
C SER A 103 -15.29 -5.39 -4.79
N SER A 104 -14.10 -4.86 -5.03
CA SER A 104 -13.07 -5.46 -5.87
C SER A 104 -11.97 -6.20 -5.09
N ASP A 105 -12.02 -6.26 -3.75
CA ASP A 105 -10.96 -6.90 -2.95
C ASP A 105 -10.73 -8.35 -3.39
N ALA A 106 -11.81 -9.12 -3.55
CA ALA A 106 -11.74 -10.52 -3.93
C ALA A 106 -11.06 -10.72 -5.29
N GLU A 107 -11.44 -9.90 -6.26
CA GLU A 107 -10.86 -9.92 -7.60
C GLU A 107 -9.38 -9.50 -7.58
N LEU A 108 -9.03 -8.45 -6.85
CA LEU A 108 -7.65 -7.95 -6.77
C LEU A 108 -6.73 -8.95 -6.05
N PHE A 109 -7.17 -9.53 -4.93
CA PHE A 109 -6.46 -10.64 -4.29
C PHE A 109 -6.35 -11.84 -5.22
N GLY A 110 -7.40 -12.15 -5.98
CA GLY A 110 -7.40 -13.21 -6.99
C GLY A 110 -6.45 -12.96 -8.17
N ASN A 111 -6.13 -11.69 -8.44
CA ASN A 111 -5.21 -11.24 -9.47
C ASN A 111 -3.81 -10.88 -8.93
N HIS A 112 -3.46 -11.40 -7.74
CA HIS A 112 -2.14 -11.26 -7.10
C HIS A 112 -1.76 -9.82 -6.71
N TYR A 113 -2.75 -8.93 -6.53
CA TYR A 113 -2.48 -7.62 -5.96
C TYR A 113 -2.34 -7.70 -4.44
N ILE A 114 -1.46 -6.85 -3.92
CA ILE A 114 -1.19 -6.62 -2.51
C ILE A 114 -1.68 -5.20 -2.19
N ARG A 115 -2.38 -5.06 -1.08
CA ARG A 115 -2.83 -3.75 -0.59
C ARG A 115 -1.68 -3.05 0.14
N VAL A 116 -1.48 -1.76 -0.10
CA VAL A 116 -0.38 -0.98 0.53
C VAL A 116 -0.65 -0.73 2.01
N ASP A 117 -1.89 -0.37 2.33
CA ASP A 117 -2.34 -0.09 3.70
C ASP A 117 -3.87 -0.24 3.80
N GLU A 118 -4.44 -0.04 4.98
CA GLU A 118 -5.86 -0.30 5.23
C GLU A 118 -6.80 0.83 4.84
N ASN A 119 -6.34 2.07 4.72
CA ASN A 119 -7.15 3.18 4.22
C ASN A 119 -6.24 4.38 3.97
N THR A 120 -6.28 4.97 2.78
CA THR A 120 -5.54 6.23 2.50
C THR A 120 -6.24 7.48 3.04
N LYS A 121 -7.39 7.30 3.69
CA LYS A 121 -8.24 8.37 4.25
C LYS A 121 -8.47 8.21 5.74
N ARG A 122 -7.39 8.16 6.52
CA ARG A 122 -7.51 8.04 7.98
C ARG A 122 -8.01 9.35 8.58
N GLY A 123 -8.98 9.25 9.49
CA GLY A 123 -9.54 10.40 10.19
C GLY A 123 -10.69 11.10 9.47
N THR A 124 -11.13 10.62 8.30
CA THR A 124 -12.28 11.17 7.58
C THR A 124 -13.44 10.18 7.51
N GLY A 125 -14.67 10.69 7.41
CA GLY A 125 -15.83 9.89 6.99
C GLY A 125 -15.78 9.56 5.49
N GLY A 126 -16.71 8.73 5.01
CA GLY A 126 -16.91 8.42 3.58
C GLY A 126 -16.41 7.05 3.13
N SER A 127 -16.31 6.87 1.81
CA SER A 127 -15.89 5.61 1.17
C SER A 127 -14.41 5.31 1.41
N LYS A 128 -14.10 4.06 1.78
CA LYS A 128 -12.72 3.62 2.04
C LYS A 128 -11.95 3.54 0.73
N VAL A 129 -10.79 4.19 0.67
CA VAL A 129 -9.91 4.10 -0.50
C VAL A 129 -8.64 3.34 -0.16
N PHE A 130 -8.25 2.46 -1.08
CA PHE A 130 -7.11 1.58 -0.95
C PHE A 130 -6.21 1.69 -2.17
N ILE A 131 -4.90 1.77 -1.93
CA ILE A 131 -3.90 1.59 -2.99
C ILE A 131 -3.52 0.12 -3.03
N TRP A 132 -3.42 -0.42 -4.24
CA TRP A 132 -3.04 -1.80 -4.51
C TRP A 132 -1.87 -1.82 -5.48
N TYR A 133 -0.96 -2.75 -5.29
CA TYR A 133 0.17 -2.97 -6.19
C TYR A 133 0.31 -4.46 -6.51
N ARG A 134 0.89 -4.77 -7.66
CA ARG A 134 1.29 -6.14 -8.01
C ARG A 134 2.79 -6.19 -8.20
N GLN A 135 3.39 -7.29 -7.79
CA GLN A 135 4.84 -7.47 -7.82
C GLN A 135 5.25 -8.50 -8.86
N THR A 136 6.49 -8.38 -9.34
CA THR A 136 7.14 -9.36 -10.22
C THR A 136 8.64 -9.45 -9.91
N THR A 137 9.29 -10.51 -10.37
CA THR A 137 10.75 -10.61 -10.40
C THR A 137 11.35 -10.18 -11.75
N ASP A 138 10.50 -9.92 -12.76
CA ASP A 138 10.92 -9.43 -14.07
C ASP A 138 11.13 -7.90 -14.06
N LEU A 139 12.40 -7.50 -14.04
CA LEU A 139 12.83 -6.09 -14.15
C LEU A 139 12.22 -5.37 -15.35
N LYS A 140 12.00 -6.07 -16.47
CA LYS A 140 11.41 -5.45 -17.67
C LYS A 140 9.96 -5.07 -17.49
N ARG A 141 9.29 -5.44 -16.40
CA ARG A 141 7.90 -5.08 -16.09
C ARG A 141 7.81 -4.06 -14.96
N ALA A 142 8.90 -3.77 -14.27
CA ALA A 142 8.92 -2.87 -13.13
C ALA A 142 8.49 -1.45 -13.51
N LEU A 143 7.69 -0.83 -12.65
CA LEU A 143 7.45 0.60 -12.63
C LEU A 143 8.67 1.29 -12.02
N THR A 144 8.94 2.53 -12.44
CA THR A 144 10.16 3.25 -12.07
C THR A 144 9.92 4.59 -11.41
N ASP A 145 8.72 5.15 -11.50
CA ASP A 145 8.36 6.33 -10.71
C ASP A 145 6.88 6.36 -10.36
N LEU A 146 6.59 7.01 -9.23
CA LEU A 146 5.26 7.31 -8.72
C LEU A 146 5.16 8.78 -8.37
N LYS A 147 4.03 9.40 -8.70
CA LYS A 147 3.70 10.78 -8.31
C LYS A 147 2.29 10.86 -7.76
N VAL A 148 2.03 11.91 -6.99
CA VAL A 148 0.70 12.24 -6.46
C VAL A 148 0.37 13.66 -6.88
N SER A 149 -0.79 13.85 -7.52
CA SER A 149 -1.34 15.18 -7.79
C SER A 149 -2.41 15.50 -6.77
N ILE A 150 -2.40 16.70 -6.20
CA ILE A 150 -3.43 17.23 -5.28
C ILE A 150 -4.15 18.45 -5.88
N SER A 151 -3.92 18.73 -7.17
CA SER A 151 -4.52 19.82 -7.92
C SER A 151 -4.60 19.50 -9.42
N ASP A 152 -5.52 20.18 -10.12
CA ASP A 152 -5.67 20.07 -11.58
C ASP A 152 -4.40 20.46 -12.35
N LYS A 153 -3.64 21.43 -11.82
CA LYS A 153 -2.40 21.89 -12.44
C LYS A 153 -1.38 20.75 -12.48
N GLU A 154 -1.12 20.11 -11.35
CA GLU A 154 -0.20 18.98 -11.25
C GLU A 154 -0.68 17.79 -12.07
N ALA A 155 -1.99 17.50 -12.05
CA ALA A 155 -2.57 16.44 -12.88
C ALA A 155 -2.30 16.66 -14.38
N ARG A 156 -2.46 17.91 -14.88
CA ARG A 156 -2.14 18.27 -16.26
C ARG A 156 -0.64 18.17 -16.55
N GLU A 157 0.21 18.60 -15.62
CA GLU A 157 1.67 18.50 -15.76
C GLU A 157 2.13 17.04 -15.87
N TYR A 158 1.62 16.13 -15.04
CA TYR A 158 1.98 14.72 -15.09
C TYR A 158 1.43 14.03 -16.35
N GLN A 159 0.24 14.41 -16.79
CA GLN A 159 -0.30 13.94 -18.07
C GLN A 159 0.58 14.39 -19.25
N GLN A 160 1.07 15.64 -19.26
CA GLN A 160 2.00 16.14 -20.28
C GLN A 160 3.32 15.37 -20.28
N GLN A 161 3.80 14.99 -19.10
CA GLN A 161 4.97 14.13 -18.88
C GLN A 161 4.70 12.64 -19.19
N GLN A 162 3.54 12.29 -19.75
CA GLN A 162 3.16 10.92 -20.14
C GLN A 162 3.04 9.92 -18.98
N TYR A 163 2.84 10.41 -17.74
CA TYR A 163 2.48 9.53 -16.64
C TYR A 163 1.09 8.95 -16.85
N ARG A 164 0.92 7.70 -16.43
CA ARG A 164 -0.39 7.04 -16.41
C ARG A 164 -1.08 7.33 -15.09
N LYS A 165 -2.32 7.80 -15.17
CA LYS A 165 -3.16 8.08 -13.99
C LYS A 165 -3.85 6.81 -13.50
N VAL A 166 -3.83 6.57 -12.20
CA VAL A 166 -4.76 5.63 -11.55
C VAL A 166 -6.13 6.30 -11.48
N ASN A 167 -7.14 5.71 -12.12
CA ASN A 167 -8.45 6.35 -12.32
C ASN A 167 -9.38 6.23 -11.10
N VAL A 168 -8.87 6.55 -9.92
CA VAL A 168 -9.62 6.63 -8.66
C VAL A 168 -9.12 7.84 -7.89
N ASN A 169 -10.05 8.68 -7.40
CA ASN A 169 -9.72 9.77 -6.51
C ASN A 169 -9.41 9.20 -5.11
N LEU A 170 -8.13 9.30 -4.69
CA LEU A 170 -7.67 8.85 -3.39
C LEU A 170 -8.34 9.56 -2.21
N ASN A 171 -8.99 10.70 -2.49
CA ASN A 171 -9.69 11.52 -1.52
C ASN A 171 -11.22 11.59 -1.77
N ASP A 172 -11.79 10.61 -2.48
CA ASP A 172 -13.21 10.62 -2.85
C ASP A 172 -14.19 10.77 -1.66
N GLY A 173 -15.28 11.52 -1.81
CA GLY A 173 -16.32 11.60 -0.77
C GLY A 173 -15.93 12.32 0.53
N THR A 174 -14.74 12.92 0.64
CA THR A 174 -14.32 13.71 1.82
C THR A 174 -14.61 15.20 1.68
N GLY A 175 -14.94 15.67 0.47
CA GLY A 175 -15.07 17.11 0.16
C GLY A 175 -13.72 17.84 0.01
N GLY A 176 -12.58 17.14 0.17
CA GLY A 176 -11.25 17.70 -0.03
C GLY A 176 -10.81 17.76 -1.50
N ASN A 177 -9.52 17.99 -1.72
CA ASN A 177 -8.95 18.08 -3.06
C ASN A 177 -9.11 16.75 -3.81
N GLN A 178 -9.16 16.80 -5.13
CA GLN A 178 -8.98 15.59 -5.93
C GLN A 178 -7.52 15.14 -5.87
N VAL A 179 -7.30 13.94 -5.35
CA VAL A 179 -5.97 13.34 -5.19
C VAL A 179 -5.85 12.15 -6.11
N TYR A 180 -4.84 12.12 -6.98
CA TYR A 180 -4.62 11.00 -7.89
C TYR A 180 -3.19 10.51 -7.81
N LEU A 181 -3.04 9.19 -7.91
CA LEU A 181 -1.77 8.52 -8.08
C LEU A 181 -1.43 8.41 -9.57
N TRP A 182 -0.15 8.57 -9.88
CA TRP A 182 0.40 8.52 -11.22
C TRP A 182 1.61 7.61 -11.24
N TYR A 183 1.82 6.88 -12.33
CA TYR A 183 2.93 5.97 -12.47
C TYR A 183 3.54 6.00 -13.86
N GLN A 184 4.80 5.60 -13.94
CA GLN A 184 5.50 5.41 -15.19
C GLN A 184 6.49 4.25 -15.11
N LYS A 185 6.98 3.89 -16.29
CA LYS A 185 8.04 2.91 -16.48
C LYS A 185 8.99 3.45 -17.54
N GLU A 186 10.25 3.62 -17.15
CA GLU A 186 11.34 4.10 -17.99
C GLU A 186 12.47 3.06 -17.99
N GLU A 187 13.06 2.76 -19.14
CA GLU A 187 14.06 1.67 -19.25
C GLU A 187 15.36 1.95 -18.48
N SER A 188 15.68 3.21 -18.22
CA SER A 188 16.96 3.64 -17.61
C SER A 188 16.84 4.10 -16.15
N SER A 189 15.69 3.88 -15.51
CA SER A 189 15.41 4.36 -14.16
C SER A 189 15.32 3.20 -13.18
N ASP A 190 15.70 3.44 -11.92
CA ASP A 190 15.72 2.40 -10.90
C ASP A 190 14.29 1.88 -10.62
N PRO A 191 14.10 0.54 -10.59
CA PRO A 191 12.79 -0.06 -10.42
C PRO A 191 12.29 0.10 -8.98
N ILE A 192 10.99 0.33 -8.83
CA ILE A 192 10.37 0.42 -7.51
C ILE A 192 10.31 -0.97 -6.88
N LYS A 193 10.97 -1.15 -5.74
CA LYS A 193 11.00 -2.42 -4.98
C LYS A 193 9.81 -2.56 -4.06
N THR A 194 9.45 -1.49 -3.33
CA THR A 194 8.31 -1.49 -2.40
C THR A 194 7.78 -0.08 -2.17
N ILE A 195 6.55 0.01 -1.68
CA ILE A 195 5.87 1.24 -1.29
C ILE A 195 5.24 1.10 0.08
N ALA A 196 5.10 2.21 0.79
CA ALA A 196 4.46 2.28 2.09
C ALA A 196 3.80 3.64 2.30
N LEU A 197 2.83 3.71 3.20
CA LEU A 197 2.27 4.97 3.66
C LEU A 197 2.93 5.42 4.96
N LEU A 198 3.33 6.70 5.00
CA LEU A 198 3.93 7.35 6.14
C LEU A 198 2.94 8.32 6.78
N LEU A 199 2.44 7.94 7.95
CA LEU A 199 1.51 8.74 8.77
C LEU A 199 2.23 9.71 9.70
N ASN A 200 3.40 9.31 10.19
CA ASN A 200 4.17 10.13 11.12
C ASN A 200 5.16 11.01 10.35
N THR A 201 4.73 12.23 10.00
CA THR A 201 5.53 13.18 9.24
C THR A 201 6.84 13.57 9.92
N ALA A 202 6.96 13.41 11.25
CA ALA A 202 8.23 13.62 11.95
C ALA A 202 9.32 12.61 11.54
N LEU A 203 8.95 11.49 10.90
CA LEU A 203 9.87 10.45 10.44
C LEU A 203 10.32 10.62 8.99
N VAL A 204 9.87 11.65 8.25
CA VAL A 204 10.24 11.89 6.85
C VAL A 204 11.77 11.85 6.65
N ASN A 205 12.51 12.56 7.52
CA ASN A 205 13.98 12.58 7.44
C ASN A 205 14.61 11.21 7.76
N LYS A 206 13.97 10.38 8.59
CA LYS A 206 14.46 9.04 8.90
C LYS A 206 14.25 8.10 7.71
N TYR A 207 13.11 8.18 7.04
CA TYR A 207 12.81 7.43 5.83
C TYR A 207 13.76 7.80 4.68
N ARG A 208 14.03 9.09 4.49
CA ARG A 208 15.03 9.57 3.52
C ARG A 208 16.43 9.02 3.78
N LYS A 209 16.87 9.04 5.04
CA LYS A 209 18.17 8.48 5.44
C LYS A 209 18.26 6.96 5.22
N ALA A 210 17.12 6.26 5.20
CA ALA A 210 17.03 4.85 4.86
C ALA A 210 16.94 4.58 3.35
N GLY A 211 17.01 5.62 2.51
CA GLY A 211 17.01 5.47 1.05
C GLY A 211 15.62 5.51 0.42
N LEU A 212 14.59 5.97 1.13
CA LEU A 212 13.26 6.14 0.55
C LEU A 212 13.08 7.53 -0.05
N THR A 213 12.40 7.55 -1.20
CA THR A 213 11.76 8.76 -1.72
C THR A 213 10.42 8.93 -1.02
N VAL A 214 10.25 10.04 -0.31
CA VAL A 214 8.97 10.43 0.28
C VAL A 214 8.30 11.43 -0.65
N ILE A 215 7.14 11.07 -1.20
CA ILE A 215 6.30 11.96 -2.00
C ILE A 215 5.55 12.86 -1.01
N GLU A 216 6.08 14.08 -0.80
CA GLU A 216 5.51 15.07 0.11
C GLU A 216 4.24 15.72 -0.48
N LYS A 217 3.22 14.89 -0.65
CA LYS A 217 1.87 15.24 -1.05
C LYS A 217 0.93 14.53 -0.11
N ASP A 218 0.14 15.31 0.61
CA ASP A 218 -0.85 14.76 1.53
C ASP A 218 -1.96 14.05 0.77
N LEU A 219 -2.12 12.75 1.02
CA LEU A 219 -3.21 11.96 0.43
C LEU A 219 -4.60 12.43 0.88
N ASN A 220 -4.68 13.18 1.98
CA ASN A 220 -5.89 13.80 2.53
C ASN A 220 -5.96 15.31 2.29
N ALA A 221 -5.20 15.84 1.33
CA ALA A 221 -5.16 17.27 1.04
C ALA A 221 -6.55 17.89 0.89
N GLY A 222 -6.78 19.01 1.59
CA GLY A 222 -8.04 19.76 1.53
C GLY A 222 -9.14 19.24 2.45
N ASN A 223 -8.87 18.30 3.35
CA ASN A 223 -9.78 17.94 4.44
C ASN A 223 -9.03 17.80 5.78
N ASP A 224 -9.76 17.48 6.86
CA ASP A 224 -9.23 17.39 8.23
C ASP A 224 -8.66 15.99 8.60
N GLY A 225 -8.41 15.15 7.60
CA GLY A 225 -7.82 13.83 7.76
C GLY A 225 -6.35 13.89 8.21
N HIS A 226 -5.79 12.73 8.54
CA HIS A 226 -4.38 12.64 8.89
C HIS A 226 -3.50 12.90 7.67
N ILE A 227 -2.45 13.69 7.87
CA ILE A 227 -1.42 13.86 6.83
C ILE A 227 -0.79 12.49 6.58
N GLU A 228 -0.85 12.06 5.32
CA GLU A 228 -0.32 10.77 4.90
C GLU A 228 0.48 10.93 3.61
N HIS A 229 1.71 10.43 3.59
CA HIS A 229 2.60 10.50 2.43
C HIS A 229 2.87 9.11 1.86
N LEU A 230 2.90 9.01 0.53
CA LEU A 230 3.37 7.80 -0.15
C LEU A 230 4.91 7.78 -0.16
N CYS A 231 5.49 6.66 0.26
CA CYS A 231 6.93 6.42 0.26
C CYS A 231 7.28 5.31 -0.72
N VAL A 232 8.42 5.47 -1.39
CA VAL A 232 8.92 4.56 -2.43
C VAL A 232 10.35 4.16 -2.08
N TYR A 233 10.66 2.87 -2.16
CA TYR A 233 12.02 2.34 -2.06
C TYR A 233 12.42 1.73 -3.41
N GLN A 234 13.54 2.19 -3.96
CA GLN A 234 14.08 1.79 -5.27
C GLN A 234 15.30 0.88 -5.15
#